data_AF-A0A1J0VCE0-F1
#
_entry.id   AF-A0A1J0VCE0-F1
#
_cell.length_a   1.000
_cell.length_b   1.000
_cell.length_c   1.000
_cell.angle_alpha   90.00
_cell.angle_beta   90.00
_cell.angle_gamma   90.00
#
_symmetry.space_group_name_H-M   'P 1'
#
loop_
_entity.id
_entity.type
_entity.pdbx_description
1 polymer ?
#
loop_
_entity_poly.entity_id
_entity_poly.type
_entity_poly.pdbx_seq_one_letter_code
_entity_poly.pdbx_strand_id
1 'polypeptide(L)'
;MTRRKKTRSLADKVQIRTGKRKDFKKWRHENPDQVTSSTRFSQKKRQQRKLQAARKQARQEAGQPIAIHPEREDTGEGERD
;
A
#
# COMPACT_ATOMS: atom_id res chain seq x y z
N MET A 1 -25.27 16.43 20.65
CA MET A 1 -25.16 15.31 19.69
C MET A 1 -23.78 15.31 19.05
N THR A 2 -22.92 14.33 19.35
CA THR A 2 -21.56 14.28 18.79
C THR A 2 -21.56 13.56 17.44
N ARG A 3 -20.79 14.08 16.49
CA ARG A 3 -20.64 13.55 15.13
C ARG A 3 -20.05 12.13 15.20
N ARG A 4 -20.90 11.10 15.14
CA ARG A 4 -20.43 9.71 14.99
C ARG A 4 -19.58 9.59 13.73
N LYS A 5 -18.45 8.88 13.84
CA LYS A 5 -17.58 8.62 12.68
C LYS A 5 -18.42 7.94 11.58
N LYS A 6 -18.28 8.41 10.33
CA LYS A 6 -18.97 7.83 9.13
C LYS A 6 -18.63 6.35 8.88
N THR A 7 -17.74 5.77 9.66
CA THR A 7 -17.37 4.36 9.65
C THR A 7 -17.40 3.85 11.09
N ARG A 8 -18.16 2.77 11.37
CA ARG A 8 -18.13 2.11 12.68
C ARG A 8 -16.72 1.63 13.00
N SER A 9 -16.22 2.00 14.18
CA SER A 9 -14.91 1.55 14.64
C SER A 9 -14.89 0.02 14.82
N LEU A 10 -13.71 -0.58 14.91
CA LEU A 10 -13.61 -2.02 15.15
C LEU A 10 -14.29 -2.40 16.49
N ALA A 11 -14.17 -1.53 17.50
CA ALA A 11 -14.84 -1.69 18.80
C ALA A 11 -16.38 -1.65 18.66
N ASP A 12 -16.93 -0.71 17.87
CA ASP A 12 -18.38 -0.67 17.61
C ASP A 12 -18.87 -1.90 16.82
N LYS A 13 -18.01 -2.46 15.96
CA LYS A 13 -18.31 -3.70 15.24
C LYS A 13 -18.34 -4.91 16.18
N VAL A 14 -17.40 -4.97 17.12
CA VAL A 14 -17.36 -5.98 18.19
C VAL A 14 -18.63 -5.89 19.04
N GLN A 15 -18.97 -4.69 19.54
CA GLN A 15 -20.04 -4.51 20.51
C GLN A 15 -21.43 -4.86 19.97
N ILE A 16 -21.73 -4.55 18.71
CA ILE A 16 -23.04 -4.83 18.09
C ILE A 16 -23.16 -6.26 17.55
N ARG A 17 -22.06 -6.93 17.17
CA ARG A 17 -22.13 -8.31 16.62
C ARG A 17 -22.04 -9.37 17.69
N THR A 18 -20.99 -9.33 18.51
CA THR A 18 -20.68 -10.43 19.43
C THR A 18 -20.53 -9.97 20.88
N GLY A 19 -20.42 -8.66 21.13
CA GLY A 19 -20.20 -8.09 22.47
C GLY A 19 -18.78 -8.29 23.03
N LYS A 20 -18.07 -9.36 22.62
CA LYS A 20 -16.68 -9.67 23.03
C LYS A 20 -15.71 -9.71 21.86
N ARG A 21 -14.49 -9.21 22.09
CA ARG A 21 -13.45 -9.07 21.06
C ARG A 21 -12.92 -10.40 20.54
N LYS A 22 -12.77 -11.41 21.40
CA LYS A 22 -12.32 -12.76 21.02
C LYS A 22 -13.33 -13.42 20.09
N ASP A 23 -14.61 -13.34 20.45
CA ASP A 23 -15.71 -13.91 19.68
C ASP A 23 -15.85 -13.20 18.33
N PHE A 24 -15.68 -11.87 18.30
CA PHE A 24 -15.63 -11.14 17.03
C PHE A 24 -14.45 -11.59 16.16
N LYS A 25 -13.27 -11.86 16.75
CA LYS A 25 -12.11 -12.36 16.00
C LYS A 25 -12.41 -13.72 15.37
N LYS A 26 -12.96 -14.67 16.14
CA LYS A 26 -13.38 -15.99 15.63
C LYS A 26 -14.43 -15.84 14.52
N TRP A 27 -15.47 -15.06 14.77
CA TRP A 27 -16.53 -14.78 13.79
C TRP A 27 -15.99 -14.14 12.50
N ARG A 28 -14.98 -13.26 12.57
CA ARG A 28 -14.32 -12.69 11.38
C ARG A 28 -13.58 -13.74 10.54
N HIS A 29 -13.02 -14.77 11.18
CA HIS A 29 -12.35 -15.86 10.48
C HIS A 29 -13.35 -16.81 9.83
N GLU A 30 -14.49 -17.03 10.48
CA GLU A 30 -15.60 -17.85 9.96
C GLU A 30 -16.42 -17.14 8.87
N ASN A 31 -16.40 -15.79 8.84
CA ASN A 31 -17.15 -14.97 7.89
C ASN A 31 -16.23 -13.95 7.19
N PRO A 32 -15.25 -14.38 6.38
CA PRO A 32 -14.24 -13.49 5.79
C PRO A 32 -14.85 -12.40 4.90
N ASP A 33 -15.90 -12.73 4.14
CA ASP A 33 -16.51 -11.83 3.16
C ASP A 33 -17.33 -10.71 3.79
N GLN A 34 -17.82 -10.91 5.03
CA GLN A 34 -18.65 -9.93 5.73
C GLN A 34 -17.84 -8.83 6.43
N VAL A 35 -16.51 -8.85 6.26
CA VAL A 35 -15.59 -7.98 6.99
C VAL A 35 -14.70 -7.20 6.04
N THR A 36 -15.34 -6.48 5.15
CA THR A 36 -14.67 -5.57 4.24
C THR A 36 -14.45 -4.19 4.89
N SER A 37 -13.41 -3.51 4.41
CA SER A 37 -13.25 -2.09 4.68
C SER A 37 -14.25 -1.29 3.85
N SER A 38 -14.76 -0.18 4.37
CA SER A 38 -15.70 0.68 3.63
C SER A 38 -15.08 1.16 2.31
N THR A 39 -15.90 1.32 1.26
CA THR A 39 -15.50 1.81 -0.06
C THR A 39 -14.74 3.14 0.01
N ARG A 40 -15.15 4.06 0.88
CA ARG A 40 -14.45 5.34 1.08
C ARG A 40 -13.00 5.15 1.56
N PHE A 41 -12.77 4.19 2.44
CA PHE A 41 -11.44 3.90 2.96
C PHE A 41 -10.53 3.30 1.87
N SER A 42 -11.05 2.35 1.09
CA SER A 42 -10.27 1.75 -0.01
C SER A 42 -9.95 2.78 -1.09
N GLN A 43 -10.91 3.65 -1.46
CA GLN A 43 -10.69 4.76 -2.38
C GLN A 43 -9.64 5.75 -1.87
N LYS A 44 -9.73 6.17 -0.60
CA LYS A 44 -8.72 7.05 0.03
C LYS A 44 -7.33 6.43 -0.06
N LYS A 45 -7.19 5.13 0.26
CA LYS A 45 -5.89 4.44 0.20
C LYS A 45 -5.37 4.30 -1.23
N ARG A 46 -6.25 4.07 -2.20
CA ARG A 46 -5.89 4.07 -3.62
C ARG A 46 -5.32 5.43 -4.06
N GLN A 47 -5.98 6.53 -3.70
CA GLN A 47 -5.50 7.88 -3.98
C GLN A 47 -4.14 8.16 -3.33
N GLN A 48 -3.97 7.77 -2.05
CA GLN A 48 -2.69 7.91 -1.35
C GLN A 48 -1.54 7.18 -2.07
N ARG A 49 -1.76 5.94 -2.51
CA ARG A 49 -0.74 5.18 -3.27
C ARG A 49 -0.42 5.83 -4.61
N LYS A 50 -1.43 6.34 -5.33
CA LYS A 50 -1.23 7.07 -6.59
C LYS A 50 -0.33 8.29 -6.41
N LEU A 51 -0.59 9.09 -5.38
CA LEU A 51 0.23 10.26 -5.05
C LEU A 51 1.66 9.87 -4.63
N GLN A 52 1.80 8.78 -3.88
CA GLN A 52 3.11 8.27 -3.47
C GLN A 52 3.93 7.77 -4.68
N ALA A 53 3.28 7.08 -5.62
CA ALA A 53 3.91 6.65 -6.87
C ALA A 53 4.40 7.85 -7.69
N ALA A 54 3.55 8.87 -7.87
CA ALA A 54 3.93 10.10 -8.56
C ALA A 54 5.13 10.80 -7.90
N ARG A 55 5.15 10.90 -6.56
CA ARG A 55 6.28 11.46 -5.82
C ARG A 55 7.55 10.63 -5.94
N LYS A 56 7.43 9.30 -5.98
CA LYS A 56 8.57 8.40 -6.16
C LYS A 56 9.16 8.57 -7.55
N GLN A 57 8.30 8.65 -8.58
CA GLN A 57 8.72 8.88 -9.96
C GLN A 57 9.42 10.23 -10.11
N ALA A 58 8.82 11.32 -9.62
CA ALA A 58 9.45 12.65 -9.66
C ALA A 58 10.82 12.67 -8.97
N ARG A 59 11.01 11.90 -7.88
CA ARG A 59 12.32 11.76 -7.23
C ARG A 59 13.31 11.00 -8.10
N GLN A 60 12.87 9.98 -8.82
CA GLN A 60 13.72 9.23 -9.75
C GLN A 60 14.14 10.12 -10.93
N GLU A 61 13.22 10.90 -11.47
CA GLU A 61 13.48 11.85 -12.57
C GLU A 61 14.43 12.99 -12.17
N ALA A 62 14.32 13.49 -10.93
CA ALA A 62 15.22 14.52 -10.40
C ALA A 62 16.56 13.98 -9.87
N GLY A 63 16.73 12.64 -9.81
CA GLY A 63 17.95 12.01 -9.31
C GLY A 63 19.07 12.11 -10.34
N GLN A 64 20.33 12.11 -9.86
CA GLN A 64 21.48 12.04 -10.74
C GLN A 64 21.53 10.65 -11.41
N PRO A 65 21.77 10.57 -12.72
CA PRO A 65 21.97 9.29 -13.39
C PRO A 65 23.27 8.67 -12.90
N ILE A 66 23.17 7.53 -12.23
CA ILE A 66 24.32 6.72 -11.85
C ILE A 66 24.45 5.63 -12.92
N ALA A 67 25.60 5.55 -13.59
CA ALA A 67 25.91 4.45 -14.48
C ALA A 67 26.07 3.17 -13.66
N ILE A 68 25.05 2.29 -13.69
CA ILE A 68 25.06 1.02 -12.95
C ILE A 68 26.05 0.04 -13.60
N HIS A 69 26.32 0.23 -14.90
CA HIS A 69 27.36 -0.47 -15.64
C HIS A 69 28.22 0.57 -16.34
N PRO A 70 29.44 0.87 -15.84
CA PRO A 70 30.40 1.55 -16.69
C PRO A 70 30.67 0.64 -17.90
N GLU A 71 30.53 1.17 -19.11
CA GLU A 71 31.07 0.46 -20.28
C GLU A 71 32.55 0.25 -20.00
N ARG A 72 32.99 -1.01 -20.04
CA ARG A 72 34.41 -1.27 -20.18
C ARG A 72 34.77 -0.69 -21.53
N GLU A 73 35.70 0.26 -21.56
CA GLU A 73 36.45 0.57 -22.76
C GLU A 73 37.14 -0.74 -23.17
N ASP A 74 36.48 -1.50 -24.05
CA ASP A 74 37.06 -2.64 -24.71
C ASP A 74 38.00 -2.03 -25.75
N THR A 75 39.21 -1.70 -25.31
CA THR A 75 40.32 -1.33 -26.18
C THR A 75 40.62 -2.56 -27.03
N GLY A 76 39.96 -2.63 -28.18
CA GLY A 76 40.11 -3.68 -29.18
C GLY A 76 41.47 -3.64 -29.87
N GLU A 77 42.55 -3.80 -29.12
CA GLU A 77 43.87 -4.13 -29.66
C GLU A 77 43.96 -5.65 -29.83
N GLY A 78 43.30 -6.13 -30.88
CA GLY A 78 43.38 -7.50 -31.39
C GLY A 78 43.63 -7.46 -32.89
N GLU A 79 44.66 -6.73 -33.30
CA GLU A 79 45.21 -6.78 -34.66
C GLU A 79 45.86 -8.15 -34.86
N ARG A 80 45.34 -8.88 -35.85
CA ARG A 80 45.80 -10.20 -36.26
C ARG A 80 46.97 -10.02 -37.21
N ASP A 81 48.10 -10.67 -36.92
CA ASP A 81 49.13 -11.07 -37.89
C ASP A 81 49.30 -12.60 -37.82
#